data_AF-A0A0E3S904-F1
#
_entry.id   AF-A0A0E3S904-F1
#
_cell.length_a   1.000
_cell.length_b   1.000
_cell.length_c   1.000
_cell.angle_alpha   90.00
_cell.angle_beta   90.00
_cell.angle_gamma   90.00
#
_symmetry.space_group_name_H-M   'P 1'
#
loop_
_entity.id
_entity.type
_entity.pdbx_description
1 polymer ?
#
loop_
_entity_poly.entity_id
_entity_poly.type
_entity_poly.pdbx_seq_one_letter_code
_entity_poly.pdbx_strand_id
1 'polypeptide(L)'
;MTAAGMAEGTAEGTAEGTAEGTVKGVCEEKVQDVVPENGTTILLQVPDVRQCTNYSCGAACFQAVMSYWGGEDQGEGQLIELLNTTLGETPHKGTYPDNMVKGAEKMGFRAEVRENLTLDDLKKSIEEGVPVIVEGQAWKEENQTWEMNENGHYMVVIGVDSKNVYLEDPWILGSRGYVPHDEFIERWHDFNYKSPTEDKKRKVTHMGIFIYGDKPAENPEFIHVG
;
A
#
# COMPACT_ATOMS: atom_id res chain seq x y z
N MET A 1 8.01 -67.62 29.82
CA MET A 1 6.64 -67.49 30.37
C MET A 1 6.64 -66.16 31.08
N THR A 2 5.92 -65.10 30.74
CA THR A 2 4.61 -64.79 30.11
C THR A 2 4.64 -63.24 30.06
N ALA A 3 3.88 -62.47 29.30
CA ALA A 3 3.01 -62.60 28.15
C ALA A 3 2.77 -61.14 27.70
N ALA A 4 2.46 -60.92 26.43
CA ALA A 4 1.89 -59.69 25.92
C ALA A 4 0.48 -59.44 26.49
N GLY A 5 0.05 -58.18 26.53
CA GLY A 5 -1.33 -57.79 26.83
C GLY A 5 -1.60 -56.34 26.44
N MET A 6 -2.47 -56.16 25.45
CA MET A 6 -2.93 -54.90 24.88
C MET A 6 -4.09 -54.28 25.69
N ALA A 7 -4.22 -52.96 25.53
CA ALA A 7 -5.43 -52.12 25.40
C ALA A 7 -6.51 -52.09 26.49
N GLU A 8 -6.80 -50.85 26.93
CA GLU A 8 -8.12 -50.20 27.21
C GLU A 8 -7.73 -48.85 27.88
N GLY A 9 -8.17 -47.65 27.48
CA GLY A 9 -9.43 -47.24 26.90
C GLY A 9 -10.25 -46.48 27.94
N THR A 10 -9.90 -45.23 28.28
CA THR A 10 -10.85 -44.27 28.89
C THR A 10 -10.51 -42.83 28.47
N ALA A 11 -11.44 -42.24 27.73
CA ALA A 11 -11.50 -40.82 27.42
C ALA A 11 -12.58 -40.18 28.31
N GLU A 12 -12.16 -39.30 29.22
CA GLU A 12 -12.95 -38.28 29.93
C GLU A 12 -11.91 -37.17 30.22
N GLY A 13 -11.91 -35.97 29.67
CA GLY A 13 -13.03 -35.04 29.45
C GLY A 13 -13.06 -34.07 30.63
N THR A 14 -12.31 -32.97 30.60
CA THR A 14 -12.65 -31.76 31.38
C THR A 14 -12.06 -30.47 30.79
N ALA A 15 -12.98 -29.53 30.59
CA ALA A 15 -12.87 -28.08 30.72
C ALA A 15 -12.03 -27.26 29.73
N GLU A 16 -12.77 -26.73 28.76
CA GLU A 16 -12.76 -25.33 28.33
C GLU A 16 -11.87 -24.36 29.13
N GLY A 17 -10.99 -23.70 28.40
CA GLY A 17 -10.32 -22.46 28.81
C GLY A 17 -10.28 -21.53 27.61
N THR A 18 -11.43 -21.03 27.18
CA THR A 18 -11.53 -19.91 26.24
C THR A 18 -11.02 -18.66 26.95
N ALA A 19 -9.75 -18.32 26.71
CA ALA A 19 -9.26 -16.98 27.00
C ALA A 19 -9.83 -16.03 25.93
N GLU A 20 -11.07 -15.56 26.16
CA GLU A 20 -11.59 -14.34 25.55
C GLU A 20 -10.74 -13.17 26.06
N GLY A 21 -9.59 -12.95 25.42
CA GLY A 21 -8.89 -11.69 25.47
C GLY A 21 -9.73 -10.65 24.74
N THR A 22 -10.52 -9.89 25.50
CA THR A 22 -11.22 -8.71 25.00
C THR A 22 -10.18 -7.76 24.41
N VAL A 23 -10.09 -7.70 23.07
CA VAL A 23 -9.36 -6.64 22.38
C VAL A 23 -10.18 -5.37 22.58
N LYS A 24 -9.82 -4.61 23.60
CA LYS A 24 -10.44 -3.32 23.90
C LYS A 24 -9.59 -2.24 23.24
N GLY A 25 -10.18 -1.56 22.25
CA GLY A 25 -9.76 -0.23 21.81
C GLY A 25 -8.99 -0.21 20.50
N VAL A 26 -9.70 0.06 19.40
CA VAL A 26 -9.32 1.21 18.58
C VAL A 26 -10.55 2.10 18.55
N CYS A 27 -10.34 3.32 19.00
CA CYS A 27 -11.32 4.38 19.02
C CYS A 27 -11.85 4.55 17.60
N GLU A 28 -13.17 4.44 17.41
CA GLU A 28 -13.86 5.02 16.27
C GLU A 28 -13.62 6.55 16.34
N GLU A 29 -12.48 7.02 15.84
CA GLU A 29 -12.42 8.40 15.40
C GLU A 29 -13.48 8.55 14.32
N LYS A 30 -14.44 9.44 14.58
CA LYS A 30 -15.51 9.75 13.64
C LYS A 30 -14.87 10.07 12.30
N VAL A 31 -15.17 9.27 11.29
CA VAL A 31 -14.91 9.61 9.88
C VAL A 31 -15.46 11.02 9.68
N GLN A 32 -14.57 12.00 9.58
CA GLN A 32 -14.98 13.35 9.20
C GLN A 32 -15.15 13.32 7.69
N ASP A 33 -16.33 13.71 7.22
CA ASP A 33 -16.57 13.93 5.79
C ASP A 33 -15.71 15.12 5.35
N VAL A 34 -14.47 14.85 4.93
CA VAL A 34 -13.58 15.85 4.36
C VAL A 34 -13.90 16.00 2.88
N VAL A 35 -14.38 17.17 2.51
CA VAL A 35 -14.62 17.55 1.12
C VAL A 35 -13.41 18.33 0.61
N PRO A 36 -12.80 17.92 -0.52
CA PRO A 36 -11.73 18.69 -1.14
C PRO A 36 -12.12 20.14 -1.40
N GLU A 37 -11.16 21.05 -1.24
CA GLU A 37 -11.39 22.47 -1.55
C GLU A 37 -11.81 22.65 -3.02
N ASN A 38 -12.70 23.61 -3.26
CA ASN A 38 -13.25 23.83 -4.61
C ASN A 38 -12.13 24.15 -5.61
N GLY A 39 -12.15 23.47 -6.76
CA GLY A 39 -11.11 23.58 -7.79
C GLY A 39 -9.88 22.69 -7.56
N THR A 40 -9.84 21.89 -6.50
CA THR A 40 -8.78 20.89 -6.31
C THR A 40 -8.91 19.79 -7.36
N THR A 41 -7.81 19.51 -8.05
CA THR A 41 -7.71 18.34 -8.94
C THR A 41 -7.62 17.08 -8.10
N ILE A 42 -8.58 16.17 -8.30
CA ILE A 42 -8.57 14.82 -7.74
C ILE A 42 -8.68 13.82 -8.90
N LEU A 43 -7.70 12.91 -9.02
CA LEU A 43 -7.63 11.91 -10.09
C LEU A 43 -8.55 10.71 -9.79
N LEU A 44 -9.87 10.94 -9.81
CA LEU A 44 -10.88 9.93 -9.47
C LEU A 44 -10.93 8.74 -10.44
N GLN A 45 -10.26 8.81 -11.59
CA GLN A 45 -10.13 7.67 -12.51
C GLN A 45 -9.12 6.64 -12.01
N VAL A 46 -8.29 6.95 -11.00
CA VAL A 46 -7.47 5.94 -10.34
C VAL A 46 -8.42 4.94 -9.68
N PRO A 47 -8.41 3.65 -10.07
CA PRO A 47 -9.36 2.67 -9.54
C PRO A 47 -9.15 2.46 -8.04
N ASP A 48 -10.20 1.96 -7.40
CA ASP A 48 -10.17 1.50 -6.01
C ASP A 48 -9.63 0.07 -6.01
N VAL A 49 -8.53 -0.17 -5.29
CA VAL A 49 -7.83 -1.47 -5.23
C VAL A 49 -7.71 -1.93 -3.78
N ARG A 50 -7.62 -3.25 -3.59
CA ARG A 50 -7.44 -3.84 -2.26
C ARG A 50 -6.31 -4.85 -2.29
N GLN A 51 -5.30 -4.65 -1.45
CA GLN A 51 -4.26 -5.66 -1.29
C GLN A 51 -4.81 -6.93 -0.65
N CYS A 52 -4.45 -8.10 -1.16
CA CYS A 52 -4.90 -9.37 -0.61
C CYS A 52 -3.99 -9.90 0.51
N THR A 53 -2.78 -9.37 0.67
CA THR A 53 -1.80 -9.85 1.66
C THR A 53 -1.19 -8.71 2.47
N ASN A 54 -0.53 -9.01 3.59
CA ASN A 54 0.12 -8.00 4.44
C ASN A 54 1.49 -7.48 3.90
N TYR A 55 1.84 -7.81 2.65
CA TYR A 55 3.12 -7.44 2.01
C TYR A 55 2.96 -6.93 0.57
N SER A 56 1.73 -6.89 0.04
CA SER A 56 1.43 -6.62 -1.36
C SER A 56 0.92 -5.20 -1.64
N CYS A 57 0.94 -4.30 -0.64
CA CYS A 57 0.55 -2.89 -0.82
C CYS A 57 1.23 -2.22 -2.03
N GLY A 58 2.52 -2.49 -2.23
CA GLY A 58 3.25 -1.99 -3.40
C GLY A 58 2.74 -2.53 -4.74
N ALA A 59 2.39 -3.83 -4.80
CA ALA A 59 1.82 -4.43 -6.00
C ALA A 59 0.39 -3.92 -6.28
N ALA A 60 -0.42 -3.71 -5.24
CA ALA A 60 -1.75 -3.12 -5.37
C ALA A 60 -1.69 -1.64 -5.81
N CYS A 61 -0.81 -0.82 -5.22
CA CYS A 61 -0.60 0.56 -5.67
C CYS A 61 -0.14 0.63 -7.13
N PHE A 62 0.78 -0.27 -7.49
CA PHE A 62 1.22 -0.42 -8.88
C PHE A 62 0.06 -0.78 -9.79
N GLN A 63 -0.77 -1.75 -9.40
CA GLN A 63 -1.99 -2.12 -10.14
C GLN A 63 -2.90 -0.91 -10.39
N ALA A 64 -3.15 -0.08 -9.36
CA ALA A 64 -4.00 1.09 -9.49
C ALA A 64 -3.45 2.08 -10.53
N VAL A 65 -2.15 2.37 -10.49
CA VAL A 65 -1.52 3.31 -11.42
C VAL A 65 -1.42 2.75 -12.83
N MET A 66 -1.13 1.47 -13.00
CA MET A 66 -1.11 0.84 -14.33
C MET A 66 -2.50 0.84 -14.97
N SER A 67 -3.53 0.51 -14.20
CA SER A 67 -4.93 0.58 -14.63
C SER A 67 -5.36 2.01 -14.94
N TYR A 68 -4.91 3.00 -14.14
CA TYR A 68 -5.14 4.41 -14.42
C TYR A 68 -4.62 4.81 -15.80
N TRP A 69 -3.50 4.25 -16.26
CA TRP A 69 -2.95 4.53 -17.59
C TRP A 69 -3.48 3.62 -18.71
N GLY A 70 -4.45 2.75 -18.43
CA GLY A 70 -4.98 1.79 -19.40
C GLY A 70 -3.97 0.70 -19.79
N GLY A 71 -3.06 0.36 -18.87
CA GLY A 71 -2.17 -0.79 -19.03
C GLY A 71 -2.92 -2.12 -19.09
N GLU A 72 -2.21 -3.19 -19.42
CA GLU A 72 -2.78 -4.53 -19.43
C GLU A 72 -3.39 -4.88 -18.06
N ASP A 73 -4.59 -5.47 -18.09
CA ASP A 73 -5.26 -5.95 -16.89
C ASP A 73 -4.47 -7.12 -16.30
N GLN A 74 -3.82 -6.86 -15.17
CA GLN A 74 -3.06 -7.85 -14.41
C GLN A 74 -3.59 -7.89 -12.98
N GLY A 75 -3.91 -9.11 -12.54
CA GLY A 75 -4.27 -9.34 -11.14
C GLY A 75 -3.06 -9.16 -10.22
N GLU A 76 -3.34 -8.85 -8.95
CA GLU A 76 -2.30 -8.63 -7.92
C GLU A 76 -1.28 -9.78 -7.84
N GLY A 77 -1.70 -11.03 -8.00
CA GLY A 77 -0.80 -12.19 -8.02
C GLY A 77 0.24 -12.15 -9.16
N GLN A 78 -0.17 -11.73 -10.35
CA GLN A 78 0.75 -11.57 -11.50
C GLN A 78 1.73 -10.41 -11.25
N LEU A 79 1.25 -9.34 -10.61
CA LEU A 79 2.08 -8.19 -10.25
C LEU A 79 3.07 -8.52 -9.13
N ILE A 80 2.69 -9.34 -8.15
CA ILE A 80 3.60 -9.86 -7.13
C ILE A 80 4.80 -10.56 -7.79
N GLU A 81 4.54 -11.40 -8.79
CA GLU A 81 5.60 -12.07 -9.54
C GLU A 81 6.43 -11.09 -10.39
N LEU A 82 5.78 -10.19 -11.13
CA LEU A 82 6.44 -9.20 -12.00
C LEU A 82 7.39 -8.29 -11.21
N LEU A 83 6.96 -7.85 -10.04
CA LEU A 83 7.64 -6.89 -9.17
C LEU A 83 8.58 -7.56 -8.16
N ASN A 84 8.68 -8.90 -8.17
CA ASN A 84 9.39 -9.68 -7.16
C ASN A 84 9.02 -9.26 -5.73
N THR A 85 7.73 -9.11 -5.47
CA THR A 85 7.22 -8.75 -4.15
C THR A 85 7.39 -9.94 -3.22
N THR A 86 8.10 -9.76 -2.09
CA THR A 86 8.49 -10.86 -1.21
C THR A 86 7.58 -11.02 0.00
N LEU A 87 7.47 -12.26 0.46
CA LEU A 87 6.73 -12.65 1.66
C LEU A 87 7.36 -12.08 2.94
N GLY A 88 6.50 -11.77 3.90
CA GLY A 88 6.84 -11.08 5.14
C GLY A 88 7.71 -11.82 6.16
N GLU A 89 8.11 -13.07 5.90
CA GLU A 89 9.04 -13.82 6.75
C GLU A 89 10.51 -13.51 6.44
N THR A 90 10.78 -12.74 5.38
CA THR A 90 12.14 -12.33 5.01
C THR A 90 12.45 -10.93 5.54
N PRO A 91 13.74 -10.61 5.83
CA PRO A 91 14.14 -9.23 6.13
C PRO A 91 13.87 -8.27 4.96
N HIS A 92 13.69 -8.79 3.75
CA HIS A 92 13.47 -8.05 2.51
C HIS A 92 11.99 -7.96 2.11
N LYS A 93 11.08 -7.96 3.09
CA LYS A 93 9.62 -7.94 2.91
C LYS A 93 9.14 -6.82 1.98
N GLY A 94 8.20 -7.14 1.09
CA GLY A 94 7.46 -6.16 0.30
C GLY A 94 8.02 -5.96 -1.11
N THR A 95 7.78 -4.79 -1.69
CA THR A 95 8.17 -4.45 -3.06
C THR A 95 9.23 -3.36 -3.05
N TYR A 96 10.34 -3.58 -3.75
CA TYR A 96 11.36 -2.54 -3.92
C TYR A 96 10.90 -1.48 -4.92
N PRO A 97 11.15 -0.18 -4.66
CA PRO A 97 10.83 0.90 -5.62
C PRO A 97 11.41 0.66 -7.02
N ASP A 98 12.68 0.23 -7.10
CA ASP A 98 13.35 -0.08 -8.36
C ASP A 98 12.69 -1.24 -9.14
N ASN A 99 12.01 -2.16 -8.44
CA ASN A 99 11.29 -3.23 -9.12
C ASN A 99 9.99 -2.71 -9.75
N MET A 100 9.34 -1.72 -9.14
CA MET A 100 8.19 -1.03 -9.76
C MET A 100 8.60 -0.31 -11.03
N VAL A 101 9.72 0.41 -11.02
CA VAL A 101 10.25 1.06 -12.24
C VAL A 101 10.50 0.03 -13.34
N LYS A 102 11.25 -1.04 -13.04
CA LYS A 102 11.53 -2.12 -14.02
C LYS A 102 10.25 -2.82 -14.48
N GLY A 103 9.27 -2.99 -13.60
CA GLY A 103 7.97 -3.58 -13.92
C GLY A 103 7.21 -2.72 -14.93
N ALA A 104 7.13 -1.41 -14.68
CA ALA A 104 6.50 -0.45 -15.59
C ALA A 104 7.21 -0.41 -16.95
N GLU A 105 8.54 -0.38 -16.96
CA GLU A 105 9.34 -0.41 -18.20
C GLU A 105 9.10 -1.68 -19.02
N LYS A 106 9.00 -2.86 -18.37
CA LYS A 106 8.65 -4.11 -19.05
C LYS A 106 7.26 -4.08 -19.68
N MET A 107 6.35 -3.30 -19.12
CA MET A 107 5.00 -3.09 -19.63
C MET A 107 4.94 -1.94 -20.65
N GLY A 108 6.08 -1.34 -21.02
CA GLY A 108 6.16 -0.28 -22.03
C GLY A 108 5.94 1.15 -21.49
N PHE A 109 5.88 1.33 -20.17
CA PHE A 109 5.71 2.63 -19.54
C PHE A 109 7.04 3.25 -19.16
N ARG A 110 7.09 4.58 -19.13
CA ARG A 110 8.21 5.30 -18.52
C ARG A 110 7.95 5.41 -17.02
N ALA A 111 8.96 5.10 -16.20
CA ALA A 111 8.84 5.26 -14.76
C ALA A 111 10.15 5.77 -14.14
N GLU A 112 10.04 6.40 -12.97
CA GLU A 112 11.18 6.86 -12.19
C GLU A 112 10.86 6.92 -10.70
N VAL A 113 11.89 6.78 -9.87
CA VAL A 113 11.82 7.04 -8.43
C VAL A 113 12.53 8.35 -8.14
N ARG A 114 11.91 9.21 -7.33
CA ARG A 114 12.52 10.44 -6.82
C ARG A 114 12.41 10.48 -5.30
N GLU A 115 13.36 11.16 -4.66
CA GLU A 115 13.43 11.36 -3.21
C GLU A 115 13.55 12.85 -2.89
N ASN A 116 13.28 13.23 -1.64
CA ASN A 116 13.30 14.62 -1.18
C ASN A 116 12.30 15.52 -1.94
N LEU A 117 11.17 14.94 -2.33
CA LEU A 117 10.06 15.67 -2.94
C LEU A 117 9.36 16.55 -1.91
N THR A 118 8.72 17.60 -2.41
CA THR A 118 7.86 18.49 -1.61
C THR A 118 6.39 18.22 -1.88
N LEU A 119 5.49 18.76 -1.04
CA LEU A 119 4.05 18.75 -1.33
C LEU A 119 3.73 19.49 -2.64
N ASP A 120 4.50 20.53 -2.99
CA ASP A 120 4.34 21.25 -4.25
C ASP A 120 4.72 20.37 -5.46
N ASP A 121 5.73 19.51 -5.34
CA ASP A 121 6.07 18.54 -6.39
C ASP A 121 4.94 17.52 -6.61
N LEU A 122 4.35 17.01 -5.51
CA LEU A 122 3.20 16.12 -5.58
C LEU A 122 2.00 16.83 -6.23
N LYS A 123 1.66 18.03 -5.74
CA LYS A 123 0.56 18.83 -6.26
C LYS A 123 0.70 19.09 -7.76
N LYS A 124 1.90 19.50 -8.19
CA LYS A 124 2.19 19.72 -9.61
C LYS A 124 2.01 18.45 -10.43
N SER A 125 2.47 17.30 -9.93
CA SER A 125 2.26 16.01 -10.60
C SER A 125 0.79 15.69 -10.79
N ILE A 126 -0.03 15.92 -9.75
CA ILE A 126 -1.49 15.72 -9.82
C ILE A 126 -2.14 16.68 -10.82
N GLU A 127 -1.75 17.95 -10.84
CA GLU A 127 -2.25 18.94 -11.82
C GLU A 127 -1.88 18.58 -13.26
N GLU A 128 -0.75 17.87 -13.46
CA GLU A 128 -0.32 17.29 -14.74
C GLU A 128 -1.01 15.95 -15.06
N GLY A 129 -1.90 15.45 -14.19
CA GLY A 129 -2.64 14.20 -14.38
C GLY A 129 -1.81 12.95 -14.08
N VAL A 130 -0.75 13.05 -13.28
CA VAL A 130 0.15 11.93 -12.96
C VAL A 130 0.00 11.57 -11.48
N PRO A 131 -0.69 10.45 -11.14
CA PRO A 131 -0.73 9.95 -9.77
C PRO A 131 0.65 9.47 -9.33
N VAL A 132 0.93 9.56 -8.03
CA VAL A 132 2.26 9.27 -7.47
C VAL A 132 2.15 8.19 -6.42
N ILE A 133 2.87 7.08 -6.60
CA ILE A 133 2.97 6.07 -5.54
C ILE A 133 3.97 6.59 -4.50
N VAL A 134 3.58 6.65 -3.24
CA VAL A 134 4.41 7.11 -2.12
C VAL A 134 4.51 6.00 -1.08
N GLU A 135 5.53 6.10 -0.23
CA GLU A 135 5.75 5.19 0.89
C GLU A 135 5.89 5.97 2.18
N GLY A 136 5.16 5.59 3.22
CA GLY A 136 5.25 6.23 4.52
C GLY A 136 4.85 5.29 5.66
N GLN A 137 5.05 5.74 6.89
CA GLN A 137 4.62 4.99 8.06
C GLN A 137 3.09 5.05 8.20
N ALA A 138 2.43 3.90 8.29
CA ALA A 138 0.98 3.82 8.33
C ALA A 138 0.38 4.04 9.73
N TRP A 139 1.04 3.52 10.77
CA TRP A 139 0.49 3.45 12.13
C TRP A 139 1.58 3.71 13.16
N LYS A 140 1.26 4.50 14.19
CA LYS A 140 2.08 4.67 15.40
C LYS A 140 1.25 4.44 16.65
N GLU A 141 1.87 3.97 17.71
CA GLU A 141 1.30 4.03 19.06
C GLU A 141 1.28 5.49 19.59
N GLU A 142 0.46 5.78 20.60
CA GLU A 142 0.33 7.14 21.16
C GLU A 142 1.66 7.70 21.69
N ASN A 143 2.52 6.82 22.24
CA ASN A 143 3.84 7.15 22.77
C ASN A 143 4.95 7.18 21.72
N GLN A 144 4.66 6.84 20.46
CA GLN A 144 5.62 6.82 19.35
C GLN A 144 5.54 8.13 18.55
N THR A 145 6.68 8.52 17.97
CA THR A 145 6.77 9.56 16.94
C THR A 145 6.76 8.91 15.56
N TRP A 146 6.51 9.70 14.52
CA TRP A 146 6.52 9.20 13.14
C TRP A 146 7.90 8.73 12.66
N GLU A 147 8.99 9.10 13.34
CA GLU A 147 10.40 8.74 13.03
C GLU A 147 10.75 7.25 13.20
N MET A 148 9.75 6.38 13.32
CA MET A 148 9.89 4.93 13.50
C MET A 148 10.10 4.18 12.16
N ASN A 149 10.32 2.87 12.25
CA ASN A 149 10.63 1.99 11.12
C ASN A 149 9.91 0.64 11.28
N GLU A 150 8.60 0.70 11.46
CA GLU A 150 7.83 -0.48 11.86
C GLU A 150 6.67 -0.76 10.90
N ASN A 151 6.11 0.29 10.28
CA ASN A 151 4.84 0.22 9.57
C ASN A 151 4.91 0.87 8.19
N GLY A 152 5.99 0.60 7.44
CA GLY A 152 6.13 1.01 6.04
C GLY A 152 4.96 0.56 5.17
N HIS A 153 4.38 1.48 4.39
CA HIS A 153 3.19 1.23 3.59
C HIS A 153 3.18 2.09 2.32
N TYR A 154 2.81 1.46 1.21
CA TYR A 154 2.62 2.14 -0.07
C TYR A 154 1.18 2.62 -0.21
N MET A 155 1.02 3.85 -0.70
CA MET A 155 -0.25 4.47 -1.05
C MET A 155 -0.08 5.24 -2.37
N VAL A 156 -1.18 5.62 -3.02
CA VAL A 156 -1.16 6.44 -4.24
C VAL A 156 -1.74 7.81 -3.95
N VAL A 157 -0.94 8.86 -4.14
CA VAL A 157 -1.43 10.24 -4.10
C VAL A 157 -2.24 10.51 -5.35
N ILE A 158 -3.48 10.96 -5.14
CA ILE A 158 -4.45 11.28 -6.19
C ILE A 158 -4.95 12.73 -6.13
N GLY A 159 -4.55 13.48 -5.10
CA GLY A 159 -5.01 14.85 -4.87
C GLY A 159 -4.17 15.56 -3.82
N VAL A 160 -4.00 16.88 -3.95
CA VAL A 160 -3.38 17.73 -2.92
C VAL A 160 -4.10 19.08 -2.92
N ASP A 161 -4.72 19.45 -1.80
CA ASP A 161 -5.28 20.79 -1.60
C ASP A 161 -4.40 21.64 -0.65
N SER A 162 -4.92 22.73 -0.08
CA SER A 162 -4.12 23.57 0.83
C SER A 162 -3.91 22.99 2.24
N LYS A 163 -4.55 21.87 2.57
CA LYS A 163 -4.55 21.27 3.92
C LYS A 163 -4.24 19.79 3.93
N ASN A 164 -4.63 19.06 2.90
CA ASN A 164 -4.63 17.61 2.86
C ASN A 164 -3.95 17.05 1.60
N VAL A 165 -3.41 15.86 1.76
CA VAL A 165 -3.07 14.94 0.68
C VAL A 165 -4.17 13.89 0.61
N TYR A 166 -4.69 13.63 -0.59
CA TYR A 166 -5.74 12.64 -0.86
C TYR A 166 -5.13 11.38 -1.48
N LEU A 167 -5.57 10.23 -0.99
CA LEU A 167 -4.92 8.95 -1.24
C LEU A 167 -5.92 7.92 -1.76
N GLU A 168 -5.47 7.16 -2.74
CA GLU A 168 -5.91 5.78 -2.91
C GLU A 168 -5.01 4.88 -2.07
N ASP A 169 -5.59 4.24 -1.05
CA ASP A 169 -4.86 3.40 -0.10
C ASP A 169 -5.34 1.95 -0.24
N PRO A 170 -4.47 1.00 -0.65
CA PRO A 170 -4.86 -0.39 -0.87
C PRO A 170 -5.30 -1.13 0.41
N TRP A 171 -5.19 -0.51 1.59
CA TRP A 171 -5.72 -1.02 2.86
C TRP A 171 -7.18 -0.64 3.11
N ILE A 172 -7.67 0.38 2.41
CA ILE A 172 -9.05 0.88 2.46
C ILE A 172 -9.78 0.35 1.21
N LEU A 173 -11.07 0.04 1.30
CA LEU A 173 -11.86 -0.37 0.13
C LEU A 173 -13.19 0.39 0.18
N GLY A 174 -13.62 0.91 -0.96
CA GLY A 174 -14.87 1.66 -1.12
C GLY A 174 -14.81 3.10 -0.61
N SER A 175 -13.62 3.62 -0.30
CA SER A 175 -13.42 4.98 0.23
C SER A 175 -12.02 5.49 -0.12
N ARG A 176 -11.83 6.81 -0.15
CA ARG A 176 -10.52 7.44 -0.38
C ARG A 176 -9.99 8.00 0.94
N GLY A 177 -8.70 7.85 1.16
CA GLY A 177 -8.01 8.37 2.33
C GLY A 177 -7.67 9.85 2.18
N TYR A 178 -7.49 10.53 3.30
CA TYR A 178 -6.83 11.83 3.34
C TYR A 178 -5.89 11.90 4.54
N VAL A 179 -4.83 12.70 4.42
CA VAL A 179 -3.89 12.98 5.51
C VAL A 179 -3.59 14.48 5.52
N PRO A 180 -3.71 15.18 6.66
CA PRO A 180 -3.27 16.57 6.79
C PRO A 180 -1.79 16.74 6.41
N HIS A 181 -1.42 17.89 5.86
CA HIS A 181 -0.07 18.16 5.33
C HIS A 181 1.04 17.97 6.37
N ASP A 182 0.84 18.46 7.58
CA ASP A 182 1.78 18.35 8.69
C ASP A 182 2.01 16.89 9.06
N GLU A 183 0.94 16.13 9.23
CA GLU A 183 1.03 14.69 9.50
C GLU A 183 1.70 13.95 8.33
N PHE A 184 1.29 14.22 7.09
CA PHE A 184 1.81 13.55 5.90
C PHE A 184 3.32 13.73 5.78
N ILE A 185 3.82 14.96 5.93
CA ILE A 185 5.27 15.25 5.86
C ILE A 185 6.05 14.49 6.93
N GLU A 186 5.52 14.39 8.15
CA GLU A 186 6.18 13.70 9.25
C GLU A 186 6.28 12.19 9.01
N ARG A 187 5.23 11.58 8.46
CA ARG A 187 5.17 10.12 8.21
C ARG A 187 5.68 9.68 6.84
N TRP A 188 5.96 10.61 5.92
CA TRP A 188 6.41 10.32 4.55
C TRP A 188 7.90 9.93 4.49
N HIS A 189 8.24 8.84 5.14
CA HIS A 189 9.55 8.22 5.09
C HIS A 189 9.45 6.73 5.44
N ASP A 190 10.48 5.99 5.03
CA ASP A 190 10.63 4.59 5.42
C ASP A 190 12.12 4.20 5.47
N PHE A 191 12.40 2.96 5.84
CA PHE A 191 13.75 2.40 5.82
C PHE A 191 13.80 1.13 4.99
N ASN A 192 14.39 1.29 3.81
CA ASN A 192 14.44 0.24 2.79
C ASN A 192 15.84 -0.27 2.58
N TYR A 193 15.93 -1.56 2.24
CA TYR A 193 17.13 -2.09 1.59
C TYR A 193 17.19 -1.53 0.16
N LYS A 194 18.38 -1.23 -0.35
CA LYS A 194 18.51 -0.79 -1.75
C LYS A 194 18.28 -1.96 -2.73
N SER A 195 18.59 -3.18 -2.30
CA SER A 195 18.36 -4.39 -3.08
C SER A 195 18.27 -5.63 -2.17
N PRO A 196 17.87 -6.79 -2.69
CA PRO A 196 17.85 -8.05 -1.94
C PRO A 196 19.22 -8.55 -1.45
N THR A 197 20.33 -7.92 -1.87
CA THR A 197 21.68 -8.33 -1.47
C THR A 197 22.31 -7.39 -0.44
N GLU A 198 21.63 -6.30 -0.07
CA GLU A 198 22.14 -5.34 0.92
C GLU A 198 21.91 -5.85 2.35
N ASP A 199 22.87 -5.61 3.23
CA ASP A 199 22.80 -6.01 4.64
C ASP A 199 22.20 -4.92 5.56
N LYS A 200 22.05 -3.69 5.03
CA LYS A 200 21.57 -2.54 5.81
C LYS A 200 20.44 -1.81 5.10
N LYS A 201 19.46 -1.40 5.90
CA LYS A 201 18.44 -0.44 5.49
C LYS A 201 19.03 0.96 5.44
N ARG A 202 18.56 1.77 4.50
CA ARG A 202 18.76 3.23 4.48
C ARG A 202 17.43 3.92 4.74
N LYS A 203 17.46 5.08 5.40
CA LYS A 203 16.28 5.95 5.43
C LYS A 203 16.03 6.49 4.03
N VAL A 204 14.78 6.43 3.60
CA VAL A 204 14.25 6.97 2.36
C VAL A 204 13.25 8.03 2.79
N THR A 205 13.48 9.27 2.38
CA THR A 205 12.68 10.42 2.83
C THR A 205 11.98 11.04 1.62
N HIS A 206 10.69 11.32 1.78
CA HIS A 206 9.85 12.01 0.81
C HIS A 206 9.98 11.42 -0.60
N MET A 207 9.81 10.10 -0.68
CA MET A 207 9.99 9.34 -1.90
C MET A 207 8.68 9.14 -2.65
N GLY A 208 8.76 9.28 -3.96
CA GLY A 208 7.65 9.08 -4.88
C GLY A 208 8.10 8.31 -6.11
N ILE A 209 7.26 7.40 -6.57
CA ILE A 209 7.41 6.63 -7.80
C ILE A 209 6.40 7.19 -8.79
N PHE A 210 6.92 7.69 -9.91
CA PHE A 210 6.14 8.27 -10.99
C PHE A 210 6.13 7.26 -12.14
N ILE A 211 4.93 6.94 -12.62
CA ILE A 211 4.73 6.12 -13.81
C ILE A 211 3.93 6.97 -14.79
N TYR A 212 4.39 7.04 -16.03
CA TYR A 212 3.86 7.92 -17.07
C TYR A 212 3.27 7.10 -18.21
N GLY A 213 1.99 7.34 -18.50
CA GLY A 213 1.31 6.89 -19.70
C GLY A 213 0.88 8.07 -20.58
N ASP A 214 0.36 7.77 -21.78
CA ASP A 214 -0.03 8.80 -22.75
C ASP A 214 -1.38 9.45 -22.40
N LYS A 215 -2.33 8.66 -21.90
CA LYS A 215 -3.65 9.14 -21.46
C LYS A 215 -4.21 8.26 -20.34
N PRO A 216 -4.98 8.83 -19.40
CA PRO A 216 -5.72 8.03 -18.44
C PRO A 216 -6.72 7.10 -19.15
N ALA A 217 -7.00 5.95 -18.54
CA ALA A 217 -8.02 5.03 -18.99
C ALA A 217 -9.38 5.74 -19.04
N GLU A 218 -10.10 5.50 -20.12
CA GLU A 218 -11.50 5.91 -20.23
C GLU A 218 -12.35 5.01 -19.34
N ASN A 219 -13.53 5.50 -18.93
CA ASN A 219 -14.47 4.68 -18.17
C ASN A 219 -14.76 3.38 -18.94
N PRO A 220 -14.88 2.24 -18.24
CA PRO A 220 -15.06 0.95 -18.89
C PRO A 220 -16.33 0.96 -19.76
N GLU A 221 -16.21 0.41 -20.97
CA GLU A 221 -17.36 0.22 -21.86
C GLU A 221 -18.28 -0.88 -21.33
N PHE A 222 -19.60 -0.70 -21.52
CA PHE A 222 -20.54 -1.78 -21.28
C PHE A 222 -20.42 -2.83 -22.37
N ILE A 223 -19.84 -3.97 -22.02
CA ILE A 223 -19.78 -5.13 -22.90
C ILE A 223 -20.95 -6.08 -22.61
N HIS A 224 -21.45 -6.75 -23.65
CA HIS A 224 -22.42 -7.82 -23.47
C HIS A 224 -21.73 -9.03 -22.82
N VAL A 225 -22.13 -9.36 -21.60
CA VAL A 225 -21.72 -10.60 -20.92
C VAL A 225 -22.59 -11.73 -21.49
N GLY A 226 -22.00 -12.53 -22.37
CA GLY A 226 -22.65 -13.65 -23.06
C GLY A 226 -22.00 -14.98 -22.77
#